data_AF-A0AAE3QHT9-F1
#
_entry.id   AF-A0AAE3QHT9-F1
#
_cell.length_a   1.000
_cell.length_b   1.000
_cell.length_c   1.000
_cell.angle_alpha   90.00
_cell.angle_beta   90.00
_cell.angle_gamma   90.00
#
_symmetry.space_group_name_H-M   'P 1'
#
loop_
_entity.id
_entity.type
_entity.pdbx_description
1 polymer ?
#
loop_
_entity_poly.entity_id
_entity_poly.type
_entity_poly.pdbx_seq_one_letter_code
_entity_poly.pdbx_strand_id
1 'polypeptide(L)'
;MATDGIKIIDGDLAHDVYWGFMDLYDEGMPMEDIRHQMERGKEAYDFFEYEIFITAYALALWETCQLTEPIKRQVRTAIDRGACAQVWAEQSQEDATARERELNRFWNKISTPKRTIRQRKYRKIINLLFSEGDVLTFQLANGSYAVTIVLTVSQHRESCSYEFAKKTYRDKDKPDLADVINYDIVERKVPSGVDLDWEVFLKEGMWKINDPGGMDALVRNEA
;
A
#
# COMPACT_ATOMS: atom_id res chain seq x y z
N MET A 1 18.29 3.96 -7.88
CA MET A 1 17.85 2.97 -6.88
C MET A 1 19.06 2.23 -6.32
N ALA A 2 19.03 1.80 -5.06
CA ALA A 2 20.09 0.98 -4.49
C ALA A 2 20.00 -0.47 -5.01
N THR A 3 21.11 -1.18 -4.94
CA THR A 3 21.22 -2.58 -5.36
C THR A 3 20.88 -3.50 -4.18
N ASP A 4 19.59 -3.68 -3.92
CA ASP A 4 19.14 -4.37 -2.72
C ASP A 4 18.92 -5.86 -2.98
N GLY A 5 19.90 -6.67 -2.57
CA GLY A 5 19.84 -8.13 -2.63
C GLY A 5 20.02 -8.75 -4.03
N ILE A 6 20.09 -10.07 -4.09
CA ILE A 6 20.46 -10.82 -5.31
C ILE A 6 19.26 -11.54 -5.92
N LYS A 7 18.23 -11.86 -5.12
CA LYS A 7 17.07 -12.65 -5.58
C LYS A 7 16.13 -11.82 -6.45
N ILE A 8 15.28 -12.51 -7.20
CA ILE A 8 14.33 -11.88 -8.13
C ILE A 8 13.38 -10.89 -7.45
N ILE A 9 13.02 -11.14 -6.19
CA ILE A 9 12.10 -10.31 -5.39
C ILE A 9 12.81 -9.50 -4.31
N ASP A 10 14.15 -9.46 -4.33
CA ASP A 10 14.89 -8.59 -3.44
C ASP A 10 14.88 -7.15 -3.99
N GLY A 11 14.85 -6.19 -3.08
CA GLY A 11 14.79 -4.75 -3.36
C GLY A 11 13.37 -4.20 -3.46
N ASP A 12 13.23 -2.92 -3.15
CA ASP A 12 11.93 -2.26 -2.96
C ASP A 12 11.04 -2.38 -4.20
N LEU A 13 11.57 -2.06 -5.39
CA LEU A 13 10.81 -2.16 -6.64
C LEU A 13 10.34 -3.60 -6.92
N ALA A 14 11.21 -4.59 -6.72
CA ALA A 14 10.87 -5.99 -6.95
C ALA A 14 9.80 -6.47 -5.97
N HIS A 15 9.92 -6.04 -4.71
CA HIS A 15 8.99 -6.33 -3.64
C HIS A 15 7.61 -5.74 -3.94
N ASP A 16 7.54 -4.45 -4.27
CA ASP A 16 6.32 -3.73 -4.61
C ASP A 16 5.61 -4.36 -5.81
N VAL A 17 6.36 -4.69 -6.86
CA VAL A 17 5.79 -5.31 -8.06
C VAL A 17 5.23 -6.69 -7.77
N TYR A 18 6.00 -7.54 -7.09
CA TYR A 18 5.59 -8.91 -6.81
C TYR A 18 4.42 -8.96 -5.83
N TRP A 19 4.52 -8.26 -4.71
CA TRP A 19 3.49 -8.29 -3.67
C TRP A 19 2.26 -7.48 -4.05
N GLY A 20 2.42 -6.36 -4.75
CA GLY A 20 1.30 -5.61 -5.31
C GLY A 20 0.49 -6.47 -6.28
N PHE A 21 1.14 -7.24 -7.15
CA PHE A 21 0.43 -8.20 -8.01
C PHE A 21 -0.31 -9.27 -7.18
N MET A 22 0.38 -9.87 -6.20
CA MET A 22 -0.20 -10.95 -5.38
C MET A 22 -1.40 -10.47 -4.57
N ASP A 23 -1.43 -9.20 -4.18
CA ASP A 23 -2.56 -8.60 -3.46
C ASP A 23 -3.79 -8.48 -4.30
N LEU A 24 -3.66 -7.85 -5.46
CA LEU A 24 -4.77 -7.73 -6.39
C LEU A 24 -5.28 -9.13 -6.79
N TYR A 25 -4.36 -10.09 -6.96
CA TYR A 25 -4.72 -11.48 -7.24
C TYR A 25 -5.48 -12.13 -6.08
N ASP A 26 -5.01 -11.98 -4.84
CA ASP A 26 -5.61 -12.58 -3.65
C ASP A 26 -6.94 -11.91 -3.28
N GLU A 27 -7.12 -10.61 -3.52
CA GLU A 27 -8.39 -9.87 -3.41
C GLU A 27 -9.45 -10.34 -4.40
N GLY A 28 -9.01 -11.01 -5.45
CA GLY A 28 -9.89 -11.64 -6.41
C GLY A 28 -10.09 -10.86 -7.71
N MET A 29 -9.34 -9.77 -7.91
CA MET A 29 -9.42 -8.90 -9.08
C MET A 29 -9.28 -9.71 -10.40
N PRO A 30 -10.00 -9.34 -11.47
CA PRO A 30 -9.83 -9.93 -12.79
C PRO A 30 -8.41 -9.73 -13.32
N MET A 31 -7.87 -10.74 -14.00
CA MET A 31 -6.49 -10.70 -14.49
C MET A 31 -6.21 -9.57 -15.49
N GLU A 32 -7.21 -9.14 -16.25
CA GLU A 32 -7.07 -8.03 -17.21
C GLU A 32 -6.84 -6.70 -16.48
N ASP A 33 -7.59 -6.46 -15.40
CA ASP A 33 -7.45 -5.26 -14.57
C ASP A 33 -6.11 -5.24 -13.84
N ILE A 34 -5.69 -6.39 -13.30
CA ILE A 34 -4.36 -6.54 -12.68
C ILE A 34 -3.27 -6.17 -13.69
N ARG A 35 -3.34 -6.69 -14.93
CA ARG A 35 -2.34 -6.37 -15.96
C ARG A 35 -2.31 -4.88 -16.29
N HIS A 36 -3.48 -4.26 -16.46
CA HIS A 36 -3.57 -2.83 -16.73
C HIS A 36 -2.96 -2.00 -15.60
N GLN A 37 -3.21 -2.37 -14.34
CA GLN A 37 -2.67 -1.67 -13.18
C GLN A 37 -1.16 -1.88 -13.04
N MET A 38 -0.67 -3.11 -13.19
CA MET A 38 0.75 -3.44 -13.05
C MET A 38 1.61 -2.87 -14.18
N GLU A 39 1.07 -2.77 -15.39
CA GLU A 39 1.81 -2.27 -16.55
C GLU A 39 1.77 -0.74 -16.70
N ARG A 40 1.01 -0.05 -15.85
CA ARG A 40 0.87 1.40 -15.90
C ARG A 40 2.18 2.08 -15.49
N GLY A 41 2.69 2.97 -16.35
CA GLY A 41 3.85 3.81 -16.05
C GLY A 41 5.19 3.10 -16.18
N LYS A 42 5.20 1.83 -16.61
CA LYS A 42 6.44 1.07 -16.84
C LYS A 42 7.32 1.69 -17.93
N GLU A 43 6.77 2.56 -18.78
CA GLU A 43 7.51 3.29 -19.82
C GLU A 43 8.51 4.29 -19.25
N ALA A 44 8.35 4.70 -17.99
CA ALA A 44 9.27 5.59 -17.30
C ALA A 44 10.51 4.88 -16.74
N TYR A 45 10.50 3.54 -16.70
CA TYR A 45 11.63 2.77 -16.15
C TYR A 45 12.84 2.80 -17.08
N ASP A 46 14.01 3.01 -16.49
CA ASP A 46 15.27 2.78 -17.18
C ASP A 46 15.52 1.27 -17.43
N PHE A 47 16.61 0.91 -18.09
CA PHE A 47 16.90 -0.50 -18.40
C PHE A 47 17.10 -1.37 -17.15
N PHE A 48 17.62 -0.78 -16.07
CA PHE A 48 17.88 -1.46 -14.83
C PHE A 48 16.58 -1.73 -14.06
N GLU A 49 15.77 -0.69 -13.87
CA GLU A 49 14.44 -0.75 -13.25
C GLU A 49 13.50 -1.67 -14.03
N TYR A 50 13.54 -1.60 -15.37
CA TYR A 50 12.70 -2.44 -16.22
C TYR A 50 13.06 -3.92 -16.10
N GLU A 51 14.36 -4.27 -15.96
CA GLU A 51 14.78 -5.66 -15.74
C GLU A 51 14.25 -6.20 -14.40
N ILE A 52 14.33 -5.38 -13.34
CA ILE A 52 13.73 -5.73 -12.03
C ILE A 52 12.22 -5.91 -12.15
N PHE A 53 11.54 -4.93 -12.75
CA PHE A 53 10.09 -4.96 -12.95
C PHE A 53 9.65 -6.23 -13.70
N ILE A 54 10.23 -6.49 -14.88
CA ILE A 54 9.76 -7.57 -15.75
C ILE A 54 10.06 -8.95 -15.16
N THR A 55 11.16 -9.10 -14.41
CA THR A 55 11.50 -10.37 -13.75
C THR A 55 10.59 -10.66 -12.55
N ALA A 56 10.34 -9.67 -11.69
CA ALA A 56 9.40 -9.79 -10.57
C ALA A 56 7.95 -10.02 -11.05
N TYR A 57 7.50 -9.26 -12.05
CA TYR A 57 6.17 -9.40 -12.65
C TYR A 57 5.99 -10.77 -13.33
N ALA A 58 6.98 -11.23 -14.10
CA ALA A 58 6.93 -12.54 -14.74
C ALA A 58 6.94 -13.69 -13.73
N LEU A 59 7.62 -13.54 -12.58
CA LEU A 59 7.53 -14.51 -11.49
C LEU A 59 6.09 -14.62 -10.96
N ALA A 60 5.44 -13.48 -10.71
CA ALA A 60 4.07 -13.45 -10.20
C ALA A 60 3.07 -14.06 -11.20
N LEU A 61 3.22 -13.73 -12.49
CA LEU A 61 2.44 -14.33 -13.58
C LEU A 61 2.71 -15.84 -13.72
N TRP A 62 3.96 -16.29 -13.58
CA TRP A 62 4.29 -17.71 -13.62
C TRP A 62 3.63 -18.45 -12.45
N GLU A 63 3.63 -17.86 -11.26
CA GLU A 63 3.06 -18.49 -10.08
C GLU A 63 1.54 -18.65 -10.14
N THR A 64 0.86 -17.74 -10.85
CA THR A 64 -0.58 -17.74 -11.10
C THR A 64 -0.98 -18.45 -12.40
N CYS A 65 -0.02 -19.05 -13.13
CA CYS A 65 -0.22 -19.66 -14.45
C CYS A 65 -0.75 -18.71 -15.53
N GLN A 66 -0.45 -17.42 -15.41
CA GLN A 66 -0.88 -16.34 -16.32
C GLN A 66 0.25 -15.82 -17.21
N LEU A 67 1.44 -16.43 -17.14
CA LEU A 67 2.60 -16.05 -17.94
C LEU A 67 2.40 -16.37 -19.42
N THR A 68 2.56 -15.37 -20.27
CA THR A 68 2.39 -15.49 -21.73
C THR A 68 3.74 -15.44 -22.45
N GLU A 69 3.79 -15.99 -23.67
CA GLU A 69 5.00 -15.96 -24.50
C GLU A 69 5.51 -14.54 -24.83
N PRO A 70 4.66 -13.53 -25.09
CA PRO A 70 5.12 -12.16 -25.23
C PRO A 70 5.90 -11.63 -24.01
N ILE A 71 5.42 -11.92 -22.79
CA ILE A 71 6.09 -11.51 -21.56
C ILE A 71 7.40 -12.29 -21.37
N LYS A 72 7.42 -13.60 -21.64
CA LYS A 72 8.67 -14.39 -21.61
C LYS A 72 9.73 -13.82 -22.54
N ARG A 73 9.35 -13.38 -23.75
CA ARG A 73 10.29 -12.72 -24.66
C ARG A 73 10.83 -11.41 -24.08
N GLN A 74 9.99 -10.60 -23.44
CA GLN A 74 10.43 -9.37 -22.77
C GLN A 74 11.43 -9.68 -21.63
N VAL A 75 11.17 -10.71 -20.82
CA VAL A 75 12.11 -11.18 -19.79
C VAL A 75 13.44 -11.56 -20.42
N ARG A 76 13.43 -12.34 -21.51
CA ARG A 76 14.67 -12.76 -22.17
C ARG A 76 15.46 -11.57 -22.68
N THR A 77 14.79 -10.64 -23.36
CA THR A 77 15.41 -9.41 -23.88
C THR A 77 16.00 -8.56 -22.75
N ALA A 78 15.32 -8.46 -21.60
CA ALA A 78 15.83 -7.71 -20.45
C ALA A 78 17.07 -8.38 -19.84
N ILE A 79 17.02 -9.70 -19.61
CA ILE A 79 18.18 -10.47 -19.09
C ILE A 79 19.37 -10.38 -20.04
N ASP A 80 19.15 -10.53 -21.35
CA ASP A 80 20.23 -10.49 -22.35
C ASP A 80 20.90 -9.11 -22.47
N ARG A 81 20.23 -8.03 -22.03
CA ARG A 81 20.86 -6.70 -21.93
C ARG A 81 21.85 -6.61 -20.77
N GLY A 82 21.65 -7.40 -19.71
CA GLY A 82 22.54 -7.46 -18.55
C GLY A 82 22.61 -6.16 -17.74
N ALA A 83 21.54 -5.36 -17.71
CA ALA A 83 21.54 -4.05 -17.07
C ALA A 83 21.75 -4.17 -15.54
N CYS A 84 21.11 -5.13 -14.87
CA CYS A 84 21.37 -5.38 -13.45
C CYS A 84 22.81 -5.84 -13.19
N ALA A 85 23.36 -6.72 -14.02
CA ALA A 85 24.71 -7.23 -13.83
C ALA A 85 25.76 -6.12 -13.95
N GLN A 86 25.56 -5.15 -14.86
CA GLN A 86 26.41 -3.97 -15.00
C GLN A 86 26.40 -3.11 -13.74
N VAL A 87 25.22 -2.76 -13.22
CA VAL A 87 25.10 -1.94 -12.00
C VAL A 87 25.68 -2.66 -10.78
N TRP A 88 25.48 -3.98 -10.66
CA TRP A 88 26.05 -4.75 -9.53
C TRP A 88 27.57 -4.82 -9.63
N ALA A 89 28.12 -4.92 -10.84
CA ALA A 89 29.58 -5.00 -11.04
C ALA A 89 30.30 -3.72 -10.60
N GLU A 90 29.63 -2.56 -10.59
CA GLU A 90 30.18 -1.31 -10.06
C GLU A 90 30.45 -1.37 -8.55
N GLN A 91 29.72 -2.21 -7.82
CA GLN A 91 29.88 -2.40 -6.39
C GLN A 91 30.68 -3.66 -6.05
N SER A 92 30.36 -4.77 -6.71
CA SER A 92 30.89 -6.09 -6.40
C SER A 92 30.72 -7.03 -7.59
N GLN A 93 31.86 -7.47 -8.14
CA GLN A 93 31.87 -8.47 -9.21
C GLN A 93 31.29 -9.83 -8.76
N GLU A 94 31.42 -10.14 -7.46
CA GLU A 94 30.83 -11.35 -6.87
C GLU A 94 29.30 -11.28 -6.90
N ASP A 95 28.73 -10.14 -6.51
CA ASP A 95 27.28 -9.94 -6.49
C ASP A 95 26.70 -9.90 -7.90
N ALA A 96 27.41 -9.30 -8.86
CA ALA A 96 27.03 -9.34 -10.27
C ALA A 96 26.95 -10.78 -10.79
N THR A 97 27.98 -11.58 -10.49
CA THR A 97 28.02 -13.00 -10.87
C THR A 97 26.90 -13.80 -10.18
N ALA A 98 26.61 -13.49 -8.91
CA ALA A 98 25.52 -14.12 -8.18
C ALA A 98 24.15 -13.77 -8.78
N ARG A 99 23.95 -12.51 -9.20
CA ARG A 99 22.74 -12.04 -9.87
C ARG A 99 22.53 -12.73 -11.21
N GLU A 100 23.56 -12.84 -12.05
CA GLU A 100 23.48 -13.58 -13.31
C GLU A 100 23.08 -15.05 -13.12
N ARG A 101 23.63 -15.71 -12.09
CA ARG A 101 23.24 -17.10 -11.75
C ARG A 101 21.77 -17.19 -11.35
N GLU A 102 21.27 -16.21 -10.60
CA GLU A 102 19.87 -16.17 -10.20
C GLU A 102 18.94 -15.91 -11.39
N LEU A 103 19.30 -14.99 -12.30
CA LEU A 103 18.55 -14.74 -13.53
C LEU A 103 18.50 -15.98 -14.42
N ASN A 104 19.60 -16.72 -14.53
CA ASN A 104 19.63 -18.00 -15.26
C ASN A 104 18.73 -19.06 -14.61
N ARG A 105 18.75 -19.18 -13.28
CA ARG A 105 17.85 -20.08 -12.55
C ARG A 105 16.39 -19.70 -12.75
N PHE A 106 16.10 -18.40 -12.68
CA PHE A 106 14.78 -17.84 -12.93
C PHE A 106 14.29 -18.13 -14.35
N TRP A 107 15.13 -17.90 -15.35
CA TRP A 107 14.83 -18.21 -16.74
C TRP A 107 14.46 -19.69 -16.93
N ASN A 108 15.25 -20.61 -16.36
CA ASN A 108 14.97 -22.04 -16.42
C ASN A 108 13.64 -22.39 -15.73
N LYS A 109 13.33 -21.74 -14.61
CA LYS A 109 12.07 -21.90 -13.87
C LYS A 109 10.87 -21.49 -14.73
N ILE A 110 10.87 -20.28 -15.30
CA ILE A 110 9.72 -19.78 -16.07
C ILE A 110 9.59 -20.41 -17.46
N SER A 111 10.67 -20.97 -17.99
CA SER A 111 10.67 -21.75 -19.24
C SER A 111 9.85 -23.03 -19.11
N THR A 112 9.76 -23.59 -17.90
CA THR A 112 8.90 -24.73 -17.62
C THR A 112 7.49 -24.24 -17.26
N PRO A 113 6.43 -24.65 -17.98
CA PRO A 113 5.08 -24.21 -17.66
C PRO A 113 4.65 -24.74 -16.30
N LYS A 114 4.10 -23.85 -15.46
CA LYS A 114 3.55 -24.24 -14.16
C LYS A 114 2.24 -25.01 -14.35
N ARG A 115 2.13 -26.19 -13.74
CA ARG A 115 0.98 -27.10 -13.88
C ARG A 115 -0.20 -26.78 -12.96
N THR A 116 0.05 -26.08 -11.85
CA THR A 116 -0.95 -25.80 -10.83
C THR A 116 -0.97 -24.32 -10.49
N ILE A 117 -2.15 -23.73 -10.54
CA ILE A 117 -2.40 -22.33 -10.17
C ILE A 117 -2.15 -22.18 -8.66
N ARG A 118 -1.42 -21.13 -8.26
CA ARG A 118 -1.34 -20.72 -6.86
C ARG A 118 -2.75 -20.39 -6.36
N GLN A 119 -3.23 -21.09 -5.33
CA GLN A 119 -4.51 -20.79 -4.72
C GLN A 119 -4.52 -19.38 -4.15
N ARG A 120 -5.61 -18.63 -4.41
CA ARG A 120 -5.82 -17.31 -3.81
C ARG A 120 -5.84 -17.45 -2.30
N LYS A 121 -5.03 -16.65 -1.62
CA LYS A 121 -4.98 -16.58 -0.15
C LYS A 121 -5.88 -15.45 0.33
N TYR A 122 -7.18 -15.64 0.13
CA TYR A 122 -8.14 -14.66 0.63
C TYR A 122 -8.67 -15.10 1.99
N ARG A 123 -8.19 -14.45 3.05
CA ARG A 123 -8.74 -14.62 4.40
C ARG A 123 -9.63 -13.42 4.72
N LYS A 124 -10.95 -13.60 4.52
CA LYS A 124 -11.97 -12.67 5.05
C LYS A 124 -12.07 -12.85 6.56
N ILE A 125 -12.10 -11.75 7.29
CA ILE A 125 -12.55 -11.75 8.68
C ILE A 125 -14.08 -11.87 8.64
N ILE A 126 -14.57 -13.05 9.02
CA ILE A 126 -16.00 -13.37 9.01
C ILE A 126 -16.68 -12.80 10.25
N ASN A 127 -15.99 -12.78 11.39
CA ASN A 127 -16.50 -12.30 12.66
C ASN A 127 -16.08 -10.85 12.87
N LEU A 128 -16.85 -9.92 12.31
CA LEU A 128 -16.68 -8.49 12.56
C LEU A 128 -17.16 -8.14 13.98
N LEU A 129 -16.48 -7.19 14.62
CA LEU A 129 -16.88 -6.63 15.91
C LEU A 129 -18.08 -5.69 15.76
N PHE A 130 -18.11 -4.94 14.65
CA PHE A 130 -19.13 -3.95 14.34
C PHE A 130 -19.49 -3.99 12.85
N SER A 131 -20.65 -3.44 12.51
CA SER A 131 -21.12 -3.23 11.14
C SER A 131 -21.20 -1.74 10.82
N GLU A 132 -21.16 -1.39 9.52
CA GLU A 132 -21.39 -0.01 9.08
C GLU A 132 -22.75 0.48 9.57
N GLY A 133 -22.76 1.70 10.13
CA GLY A 133 -23.94 2.30 10.76
C GLY A 133 -24.14 1.93 12.24
N ASP A 134 -23.35 1.03 12.82
CA ASP A 134 -23.43 0.75 14.25
C ASP A 134 -23.14 2.02 15.06
N VAL A 135 -23.99 2.29 16.05
CA VAL A 135 -23.86 3.41 16.98
C VAL A 135 -23.35 2.88 18.31
N LEU A 136 -22.18 3.36 18.72
CA LEU A 136 -21.54 2.96 19.95
C LEU A 136 -21.59 4.11 20.95
N THR A 137 -22.00 3.80 22.17
CA THR A 137 -21.99 4.73 23.30
C THR A 137 -21.02 4.23 24.36
N PHE A 138 -20.14 5.10 24.85
CA PHE A 138 -19.19 4.77 25.91
C PHE A 138 -19.17 5.86 26.98
N GLN A 139 -19.01 5.45 28.23
CA GLN A 139 -18.92 6.36 29.36
C GLN A 139 -17.46 6.80 29.57
N LEU A 140 -17.25 8.11 29.65
CA LEU A 140 -15.96 8.71 29.94
C LEU A 140 -15.67 8.70 31.46
N ALA A 141 -14.41 8.88 31.84
CA ALA A 141 -13.98 8.86 33.25
C ALA A 141 -14.68 9.93 34.13
N ASN A 142 -15.14 11.03 33.54
CA ASN A 142 -15.92 12.07 34.23
C ASN A 142 -17.42 11.75 34.36
N GLY A 143 -17.84 10.55 33.95
CA GLY A 143 -19.22 10.07 34.00
C GLY A 143 -20.10 10.48 32.82
N SER A 144 -19.65 11.37 31.93
CA SER A 144 -20.41 11.72 30.71
C SER A 144 -20.27 10.65 29.64
N TYR A 145 -21.33 10.42 28.87
CA TYR A 145 -21.35 9.57 27.70
C TYR A 145 -20.89 10.32 26.46
N ALA A 146 -20.20 9.59 25.59
CA ALA A 146 -19.86 10.02 24.24
C ALA A 146 -20.37 8.98 23.23
N VAL A 147 -20.61 9.44 22.01
CA VAL A 147 -21.19 8.63 20.94
C VAL A 147 -20.29 8.65 19.71
N THR A 148 -20.15 7.49 19.10
CA THR A 148 -19.48 7.32 17.81
C THR A 148 -20.32 6.44 16.88
N ILE A 149 -20.17 6.64 15.57
CA ILE A 149 -20.81 5.85 14.53
C ILE A 149 -19.73 5.16 13.71
N VAL A 150 -19.92 3.89 13.39
CA VAL A 150 -19.08 3.18 12.41
C VAL A 150 -19.45 3.69 11.02
N LEU A 151 -18.54 4.41 10.38
CA LEU A 151 -18.73 4.91 9.02
C LEU A 151 -18.52 3.80 8.00
N THR A 152 -17.36 3.15 8.09
CA THR A 152 -16.89 2.19 7.08
C THR A 152 -16.19 1.04 7.78
N VAL A 153 -16.37 -0.18 7.25
CA VAL A 153 -15.61 -1.36 7.65
C VAL A 153 -14.79 -1.83 6.45
N SER A 154 -13.48 -1.58 6.50
CA SER A 154 -12.56 -2.00 5.44
C SER A 154 -11.75 -3.22 5.86
N GLN A 155 -11.59 -4.18 4.94
CA GLN A 155 -10.77 -5.37 5.16
C GLN A 155 -9.68 -5.45 4.10
N HIS A 156 -8.44 -5.63 4.53
CA HIS A 156 -7.28 -5.80 3.65
C HIS A 156 -6.27 -6.76 4.31
N ARG A 157 -5.80 -7.78 3.59
CA ARG A 157 -4.77 -8.74 4.05
C ARG A 157 -4.86 -9.15 5.54
N GLU A 158 -5.90 -9.89 5.92
CA GLU A 158 -6.11 -10.35 7.31
C GLU A 158 -6.30 -9.23 8.36
N SER A 159 -6.34 -7.96 7.94
CA SER A 159 -6.66 -6.82 8.79
C SER A 159 -8.07 -6.32 8.49
N CYS A 160 -8.74 -5.89 9.55
CA CYS A 160 -10.03 -5.22 9.49
C CYS A 160 -9.89 -3.89 10.22
N SER A 161 -10.20 -2.80 9.54
CA SER A 161 -10.17 -1.46 10.07
C SER A 161 -11.59 -0.92 10.14
N TYR A 162 -11.90 -0.27 11.25
CA TYR A 162 -13.15 0.42 11.48
C TYR A 162 -12.89 1.91 11.45
N GLU A 163 -13.60 2.62 10.60
CA GLU A 163 -13.59 4.08 10.60
C GLU A 163 -14.76 4.59 11.44
N PHE A 164 -14.48 5.53 12.33
CA PHE A 164 -15.43 6.01 13.33
C PHE A 164 -15.64 7.52 13.22
N ALA A 165 -16.91 7.94 13.21
CA ALA A 165 -17.30 9.35 13.32
C ALA A 165 -17.76 9.67 14.74
N LYS A 166 -17.08 10.61 15.38
CA LYS A 166 -17.48 11.13 16.68
C LYS A 166 -18.66 12.10 16.52
N LYS A 167 -19.71 11.90 17.31
CA LYS A 167 -20.82 12.85 17.45
C LYS A 167 -20.49 13.93 18.48
N THR A 168 -21.11 15.10 18.35
CA THR A 168 -20.98 16.22 19.30
C THR A 168 -21.64 15.96 20.65
N TYR A 169 -22.43 14.88 20.78
CA TYR A 169 -23.08 14.46 22.02
C TYR A 169 -22.08 14.29 23.18
N ARG A 170 -22.36 14.97 24.30
CA ARG A 170 -21.63 14.81 25.54
C ARG A 170 -22.48 15.22 26.75
N ASP A 171 -23.11 14.24 27.38
CA ASP A 171 -23.94 14.47 28.59
C ASP A 171 -23.79 13.32 29.60
N LYS A 172 -24.27 13.49 30.83
CA LYS A 172 -24.29 12.47 31.89
C LYS A 172 -25.38 11.44 31.69
N ASP A 173 -26.46 11.80 30.99
CA ASP A 173 -27.50 10.85 30.64
C ASP A 173 -27.04 9.96 29.50
N LYS A 174 -27.52 8.71 29.46
CA LYS A 174 -27.19 7.81 28.37
C LYS A 174 -28.14 8.11 27.20
N PRO A 175 -27.63 8.44 26.00
CA PRO A 175 -28.49 8.78 24.87
C PRO A 175 -29.23 7.56 24.34
N ASP A 176 -30.42 7.78 23.79
CA ASP A 176 -31.06 6.83 22.90
C ASP A 176 -30.71 7.10 21.43
N LEU A 177 -31.17 6.25 20.52
CA LEU A 177 -30.85 6.40 19.09
C LEU A 177 -31.50 7.66 18.48
N ALA A 178 -32.68 8.06 18.97
CA ALA A 178 -33.39 9.23 18.47
C ALA A 178 -32.65 10.52 18.86
N ASP A 179 -32.08 10.56 20.06
CA ASP A 179 -31.20 11.63 20.52
C ASP A 179 -30.01 11.79 19.57
N VAL A 180 -29.28 10.69 19.31
CA VAL A 180 -28.03 10.68 18.53
C VAL A 180 -28.18 11.22 17.11
N ILE A 181 -29.32 10.97 16.46
CA ILE A 181 -29.58 11.44 15.09
C ILE A 181 -29.52 12.97 15.01
N ASN A 182 -29.95 13.67 16.08
CA ASN A 182 -30.03 15.12 16.11
C ASN A 182 -28.70 15.83 16.42
N TYR A 183 -27.64 15.09 16.76
CA TYR A 183 -26.33 15.67 17.03
C TYR A 183 -25.43 15.66 15.78
N ASP A 184 -24.61 16.68 15.64
CA ASP A 184 -23.67 16.80 14.52
C ASP A 184 -22.49 15.83 14.63
N ILE A 185 -21.83 15.58 13.50
CA ILE A 185 -20.55 14.85 13.45
C ILE A 185 -19.41 15.87 13.57
N VAL A 186 -18.41 15.54 14.37
CA VAL A 186 -17.20 16.34 14.48
C VAL A 186 -16.35 16.12 13.24
N GLU A 187 -16.18 17.17 12.44
CA GLU A 187 -15.31 17.17 11.27
C GLU A 187 -14.10 18.07 11.50
N ARG A 188 -12.95 17.69 10.94
CA ARG A 188 -11.80 18.57 10.83
C ARG A 188 -11.86 19.27 9.48
N LYS A 189 -12.00 20.59 9.49
CA LYS A 189 -11.76 21.38 8.28
C LYS A 189 -10.26 21.33 7.97
N VAL A 190 -9.88 20.55 6.96
CA VAL A 190 -8.52 20.61 6.41
C VAL A 190 -8.49 21.87 5.53
N PRO A 191 -7.61 22.85 5.78
CA PRO A 191 -7.45 23.97 4.85
C PRO A 191 -7.07 23.37 3.49
N SER A 192 -7.88 23.59 2.46
CA SER A 192 -7.35 23.51 1.10
C SER A 192 -6.22 24.53 1.03
N GLY A 193 -5.09 24.19 0.39
CA GLY A 193 -3.86 24.99 0.42
C GLY A 193 -3.92 26.40 -0.20
N VAL A 194 -5.12 26.97 -0.33
CA VAL A 194 -5.43 28.29 -0.87
C VAL A 194 -5.48 29.36 0.24
N ASP A 195 -5.71 28.98 1.50
CA ASP A 195 -5.81 29.91 2.65
C ASP A 195 -4.63 29.83 3.63
N LEU A 196 -3.59 29.05 3.32
CA LEU A 196 -2.37 29.01 4.15
C LEU A 196 -1.51 30.25 3.86
N ASP A 197 -1.43 31.16 4.83
CA ASP A 197 -0.49 32.28 4.77
C ASP A 197 0.95 31.76 4.93
N TRP A 198 1.61 31.55 3.79
CA TRP A 198 2.98 31.04 3.72
C TRP A 198 4.00 31.92 4.45
N GLU A 199 3.71 33.20 4.70
CA GLU A 199 4.59 34.07 5.48
C GLU A 199 4.65 33.69 6.96
N VAL A 200 3.52 33.25 7.53
CA VAL A 200 3.44 32.76 8.93
C VAL A 200 4.23 31.45 9.06
N PHE A 201 4.07 30.57 8.07
CA PHE A 201 4.75 29.27 8.00
C PHE A 201 6.28 29.40 7.87
N LEU A 202 6.75 30.39 7.12
CA LEU A 202 8.18 30.67 6.93
C LEU A 202 8.81 31.36 8.16
N LYS A 203 8.05 32.19 8.90
CA LYS A 203 8.54 32.87 10.12
C LYS A 203 8.69 31.93 11.33
N GLU A 204 7.80 30.95 11.49
CA GLU A 204 7.81 30.02 12.63
C GLU A 204 8.85 28.89 12.50
N GLY A 205 9.38 28.67 11.30
CA GLY A 205 10.43 27.70 11.00
C GLY A 205 9.90 26.26 10.91
N MET A 206 10.19 25.58 9.79
CA MET A 206 9.78 24.20 9.51
C MET A 206 10.12 23.17 10.59
N TRP A 207 11.04 23.48 11.50
CA TRP A 207 11.47 22.58 12.57
C TRP A 207 10.40 22.37 13.65
N LYS A 208 9.52 23.35 13.91
CA LYS A 208 8.42 23.20 14.89
C LYS A 208 7.32 22.25 14.42
N ILE A 209 7.16 22.06 13.11
CA ILE A 209 6.11 21.19 12.53
C ILE A 209 6.46 19.72 12.67
N ASN A 210 7.75 19.40 12.69
CA ASN A 210 8.26 18.04 12.85
C ASN A 210 8.30 17.59 14.32
N ASP A 211 7.99 18.48 15.27
CA ASP A 211 7.84 18.10 16.67
C ASP A 211 6.46 17.47 16.93
N PRO A 212 6.36 16.40 17.74
CA PRO A 212 5.08 15.77 18.06
C PRO A 212 4.16 16.78 18.77
N GLY A 213 3.07 17.17 18.10
CA GLY A 213 2.11 18.17 18.61
C GLY A 213 2.44 19.62 18.24
N GLY A 214 3.50 19.89 17.48
CA GLY A 214 3.86 21.24 17.04
C GLY A 214 2.84 21.84 16.06
N MET A 215 2.25 21.01 15.21
CA MET A 215 1.08 21.38 14.39
C MET A 215 -0.14 21.78 15.25
N ASP A 216 -0.37 21.10 16.38
CA ASP A 216 -1.50 21.42 17.27
C ASP A 216 -1.28 22.74 18.04
N ALA A 217 -0.03 23.12 18.30
CA ALA A 217 0.32 24.36 18.98
C ALA A 217 0.15 25.60 18.07
N LEU A 218 0.49 25.48 16.79
CA LEU A 218 0.32 26.54 15.79
C LEU A 218 -1.17 26.84 15.53
N VAL A 219 -1.98 25.80 15.41
CA VAL A 219 -3.42 25.91 15.09
C VAL A 219 -4.25 26.48 16.25
N ARG A 220 -3.81 26.35 17.51
CA ARG A 220 -4.50 26.96 18.66
C ARG A 220 -4.35 28.47 18.77
N ASN A 221 -3.32 29.05 18.14
CA ASN A 221 -3.09 30.49 18.21
C ASN A 221 -3.89 31.29 17.16
N GLU A 222 -4.54 30.61 16.21
CA GLU A 222 -5.36 31.23 15.16
C GLU A 222 -6.88 31.11 15.38
N ALA A 223 -7.31 30.52 16.50
CA ALA A 223 -8.72 30.45 16.94
C ALA A 223 -8.99 31.43 18.08
#